data_AF-A0A158JAH8-F1
#
_entry.id   AF-A0A158JAH8-F1
#
_cell.length_a   1.000
_cell.length_b   1.000
_cell.length_c   1.000
_cell.angle_alpha   90.00
_cell.angle_beta   90.00
_cell.angle_gamma   90.00
#
_symmetry.space_group_name_H-M   'P 1'
#
loop_
_entity.id
_entity.type
_entity.pdbx_description
1 polymer ?
#
loop_
_entity_poly.entity_id
_entity_poly.type
_entity_poly.pdbx_seq_one_letter_code
_entity_poly.pdbx_strand_id
1 'polypeptide(L)'
;MSTRLPTRSMLIAIAASLVVGVSGCTTAFQNARQCKQQMVATYPQSGPALSFERTAVANRGSRVVVEATYRVPNTGPLKTIVKPRTAPAPAAVECVFDGERMTGFQWLAPPKMVSTTAPKDQDAE
;
A
#
# COMPACT_ATOMS: atom_id res chain seq x y z
N MET A 1 7.68 54.39 -25.04
CA MET A 1 6.84 54.18 -23.84
C MET A 1 7.29 52.87 -23.21
N SER A 2 7.94 52.91 -22.04
CA SER A 2 8.41 51.70 -21.35
C SER A 2 7.67 51.60 -20.02
N THR A 3 6.72 50.68 -19.92
CA THR A 3 5.94 50.41 -18.71
C THR A 3 6.75 49.56 -17.75
N ARG A 4 7.13 50.11 -16.60
CA ARG A 4 7.72 49.34 -15.49
C ARG A 4 6.58 48.65 -14.74
N LEU A 5 6.51 47.32 -14.78
CA LEU A 5 5.58 46.57 -13.94
C LEU A 5 6.07 46.60 -12.48
N PRO A 6 5.18 46.85 -11.49
CA PRO A 6 5.57 46.94 -10.09
C PRO A 6 5.99 45.56 -9.55
N THR A 7 7.13 45.50 -8.86
CA THR A 7 7.75 44.30 -8.28
C THR A 7 6.80 43.45 -7.44
N ARG A 8 5.80 44.09 -6.82
CA ARG A 8 4.74 43.42 -6.04
C ARG A 8 3.83 42.55 -6.91
N SER A 9 3.53 42.96 -8.14
CA SER A 9 2.75 42.17 -9.10
C SER A 9 3.52 40.96 -9.62
N MET A 10 4.85 41.06 -9.70
CA MET A 10 5.71 39.94 -10.08
C MET A 10 5.76 38.85 -8.99
N LEU A 11 5.76 39.23 -7.71
CA LEU A 11 5.75 38.29 -6.58
C LEU A 11 4.42 37.51 -6.45
N ILE A 12 3.28 38.18 -6.72
CA ILE A 12 1.97 37.54 -6.67
C ILE A 12 1.80 36.52 -7.82
N ALA A 13 2.35 36.80 -8.99
CA ALA A 13 2.29 35.89 -10.14
C ALA A 13 3.09 34.59 -9.92
N ILE A 14 4.21 34.64 -9.18
CA ILE A 14 5.05 33.46 -8.89
C ILE A 14 4.38 32.52 -7.87
N ALA A 15 3.62 33.07 -6.91
CA ALA A 15 2.96 32.26 -5.88
C ALA A 15 1.82 31.38 -6.44
N ALA A 16 1.18 31.79 -7.54
CA ALA A 16 0.06 31.04 -8.13
C ALA A 16 0.50 29.83 -8.98
N SER A 17 1.77 29.71 -9.35
CA SER A 17 2.24 28.70 -10.31
C SER A 17 2.50 27.31 -9.70
N LEU A 18 2.51 27.17 -8.37
CA LEU A 18 2.89 25.92 -7.69
C LEU A 18 1.73 24.95 -7.43
N VAL A 19 0.48 25.32 -7.73
CA VAL A 19 -0.70 24.57 -7.23
C VAL A 19 -1.19 23.45 -8.17
N VAL A 20 -0.74 23.40 -9.43
CA VAL A 20 -1.40 22.56 -10.46
C VAL A 20 -0.96 21.08 -10.46
N GLY A 21 0.00 20.66 -9.62
CA GLY A 21 0.61 19.32 -9.69
C GLY A 21 0.25 18.30 -8.61
N VAL A 22 -0.55 18.63 -7.59
CA VAL A 22 -0.61 17.83 -6.34
C VAL A 22 -1.75 16.80 -6.26
N SER A 23 -2.70 16.80 -7.21
CA SER A 23 -3.86 15.90 -7.15
C SER A 23 -3.48 14.42 -7.25
N GLY A 24 -2.47 14.07 -8.05
CA GLY A 24 -1.96 12.69 -8.14
C GLY A 24 -1.25 12.21 -6.87
N CYS A 25 -0.64 13.13 -6.12
CA CYS A 25 0.02 12.80 -4.85
C CYS A 25 -1.03 12.50 -3.77
N THR A 26 -2.10 13.30 -3.67
CA THR A 26 -3.12 13.11 -2.63
C THR A 26 -3.85 11.78 -2.77
N THR A 27 -4.23 11.39 -3.99
CA THR A 27 -4.88 10.09 -4.23
C THR A 27 -3.96 8.93 -3.91
N ALA A 28 -2.69 8.98 -4.32
CA ALA A 28 -1.70 7.95 -3.99
C ALA A 28 -1.55 7.76 -2.47
N PHE A 29 -1.46 8.85 -1.69
CA PHE A 29 -1.36 8.77 -0.23
C PHE A 29 -2.65 8.26 0.43
N GLN A 30 -3.81 8.68 -0.04
CA GLN A 30 -5.10 8.21 0.49
C GLN A 30 -5.29 6.72 0.23
N ASN A 31 -5.03 6.27 -1.01
CA ASN A 31 -5.13 4.87 -1.39
C ASN A 31 -4.15 4.00 -0.60
N ALA A 32 -2.92 4.49 -0.38
CA ALA A 32 -1.93 3.83 0.47
C ALA A 32 -2.44 3.62 1.91
N ARG A 33 -3.04 4.67 2.51
CA ARG A 33 -3.60 4.60 3.86
C ARG A 33 -4.79 3.65 3.93
N GLN A 34 -5.72 3.74 2.98
CA GLN A 34 -6.90 2.88 2.94
C GLN A 34 -6.51 1.40 2.76
N CYS A 35 -5.53 1.10 1.90
CA CYS A 35 -5.05 -0.27 1.72
C CYS A 35 -4.44 -0.83 3.01
N LYS A 36 -3.65 -0.02 3.73
CA LYS A 36 -3.10 -0.42 5.03
C LYS A 36 -4.20 -0.66 6.08
N GLN A 37 -5.22 0.20 6.12
CA GLN A 37 -6.37 0.03 7.01
C GLN A 37 -7.13 -1.27 6.69
N GLN A 38 -7.33 -1.57 5.40
CA GLN A 38 -7.97 -2.80 4.96
C GLN A 38 -7.15 -4.04 5.34
N MET A 39 -5.82 -3.99 5.21
CA MET A 39 -4.93 -5.05 5.68
C MET A 39 -5.12 -5.32 7.18
N VAL A 40 -5.17 -4.27 8.01
CA VAL A 40 -5.40 -4.41 9.45
C VAL A 40 -6.79 -4.95 9.76
N ALA A 41 -7.82 -4.47 9.07
CA ALA A 41 -9.21 -4.86 9.30
C ALA A 41 -9.47 -6.33 8.95
N THR A 42 -8.79 -6.85 7.92
CA THR A 42 -8.96 -8.23 7.43
C THR A 42 -7.94 -9.20 8.03
N TYR A 43 -6.94 -8.71 8.77
CA TYR A 43 -5.98 -9.56 9.45
C TYR A 43 -6.64 -10.27 10.65
N PRO A 44 -6.37 -11.57 10.89
CA PRO A 44 -6.93 -12.29 12.02
C PRO A 44 -6.60 -11.63 13.35
N GLN A 45 -7.62 -11.34 14.17
CA GLN A 45 -7.44 -10.71 15.47
C GLN A 45 -6.64 -11.58 16.46
N SER A 46 -6.70 -12.90 16.30
CA SER A 46 -5.87 -13.86 17.04
C SER A 46 -4.46 -14.02 16.48
N GLY A 47 -4.15 -13.34 15.38
CA GLY A 47 -2.84 -13.37 14.73
C GLY A 47 -1.79 -12.55 15.50
N PRO A 48 -0.49 -12.86 15.31
CA PRO A 48 0.59 -12.05 15.87
C PRO A 48 0.60 -10.64 15.28
N ALA A 49 1.14 -9.67 16.02
CA ALA A 49 1.24 -8.29 15.57
C ALA A 49 2.01 -8.15 14.24
N LEU A 50 1.45 -7.35 13.34
CA LEU A 50 2.10 -6.96 12.08
C LEU A 50 3.09 -5.80 12.32
N SER A 51 4.27 -5.90 11.73
CA SER A 51 5.27 -4.84 11.62
C SER A 51 5.31 -4.37 10.18
N PHE A 52 4.84 -3.16 9.91
CA PHE A 52 4.76 -2.62 8.55
C PHE A 52 6.13 -2.13 8.08
N GLU A 53 6.57 -2.58 6.91
CA GLU A 53 7.91 -2.29 6.38
C GLU A 53 7.85 -1.32 5.20
N ARG A 54 6.93 -1.57 4.25
CA ARG A 54 6.85 -0.78 3.02
C ARG A 54 5.41 -0.68 2.53
N THR A 55 5.07 0.48 1.98
CA THR A 55 3.91 0.64 1.10
C THR A 55 4.41 1.09 -0.26
N ALA A 56 4.25 0.24 -1.26
CA ALA A 56 4.57 0.55 -2.64
C ALA A 56 3.30 1.02 -3.35
N VAL A 57 3.41 2.12 -4.10
CA VAL A 57 2.31 2.69 -4.87
C VAL A 57 2.73 2.78 -6.33
N ALA A 58 1.93 2.17 -7.20
CA ALA A 58 2.15 2.14 -8.65
C ALA A 58 0.99 2.83 -9.38
N ASN A 59 1.18 3.10 -10.67
CA ASN A 59 0.13 3.55 -11.58
C ASN A 59 -0.69 4.75 -11.06
N ARG A 60 0.01 5.83 -10.66
CA ARG A 60 -0.63 7.06 -10.12
C ARG A 60 -1.57 6.81 -8.92
N GLY A 61 -1.33 5.76 -8.13
CA GLY A 61 -2.16 5.45 -6.96
C GLY A 61 -3.19 4.35 -7.18
N SER A 62 -3.38 3.85 -8.41
CA SER A 62 -4.40 2.84 -8.68
C SER A 62 -4.04 1.42 -8.23
N ARG A 63 -2.76 1.14 -7.98
CA ARG A 63 -2.30 -0.14 -7.39
C ARG A 63 -1.40 0.12 -6.21
N VAL A 64 -1.74 -0.46 -5.06
CA VAL A 64 -1.00 -0.32 -3.81
C VAL A 64 -0.65 -1.70 -3.29
N VAL A 65 0.61 -1.92 -2.95
CA VAL A 65 1.06 -3.10 -2.20
C VAL A 65 1.51 -2.65 -0.83
N VAL A 66 0.95 -3.26 0.22
CA VAL A 66 1.39 -3.04 1.61
C VAL A 66 2.10 -4.30 2.08
N GLU A 67 3.35 -4.13 2.50
CA GLU A 67 4.22 -5.19 3.01
C GLU A 67 4.42 -5.01 4.52
N ALA A 68 4.33 -6.12 5.23
CA ALA A 68 4.58 -6.23 6.65
C ALA A 68 5.24 -7.57 6.97
N THR A 69 5.74 -7.69 8.19
CA THR A 69 6.21 -8.96 8.74
C THR A 69 5.55 -9.25 10.08
N TYR A 70 5.52 -10.52 10.47
CA TYR A 70 5.10 -10.96 11.80
C TYR A 70 6.02 -12.05 12.32
N ARG A 71 6.07 -12.25 13.64
CA ARG A 71 6.94 -13.26 14.25
C ARG A 71 6.26 -14.62 14.30
N VAL A 72 6.95 -15.64 13.78
CA VAL A 72 6.54 -17.06 13.90
C VAL A 72 7.59 -17.86 14.64
N PRO A 73 7.21 -18.94 15.36
CA PRO A 73 8.17 -19.89 15.88
C PRO A 73 9.03 -20.49 14.76
N ASN A 74 10.35 -20.51 14.94
CA ASN A 74 11.24 -21.21 14.01
C ASN A 74 11.07 -22.71 14.20
N THR A 75 10.54 -23.40 13.19
CA THR A 75 10.32 -24.86 13.20
C THR A 75 11.48 -25.66 12.61
N GLY A 76 12.64 -25.02 12.36
CA GLY A 76 13.83 -25.67 11.80
C GLY A 76 14.29 -26.91 12.59
N PRO A 77 15.09 -27.80 11.97
CA PRO A 77 15.38 -29.14 12.49
C PRO A 77 16.19 -29.17 13.80
N LEU A 78 16.75 -28.05 14.25
CA LEU A 78 17.53 -27.92 15.47
C LEU A 78 16.65 -27.39 16.62
N LYS A 79 15.72 -28.21 17.12
CA LYS A 79 14.72 -27.80 18.12
C LYS A 79 15.13 -27.89 19.59
N THR A 80 16.31 -28.42 19.94
CA THR A 80 16.41 -29.09 21.26
C THR A 80 17.22 -28.42 22.36
N ILE A 81 17.95 -27.30 22.18
CA ILE A 81 18.79 -26.77 23.29
C ILE A 81 18.73 -25.23 23.47
N VAL A 82 18.15 -24.47 22.54
CA VAL A 82 18.19 -22.99 22.59
C VAL A 82 16.78 -22.42 22.64
N LYS A 83 16.60 -21.33 23.42
CA LYS A 83 15.36 -20.54 23.54
C LYS A 83 14.61 -20.45 22.20
N PRO A 84 13.28 -20.66 22.15
CA PRO A 84 12.52 -20.65 20.90
C PRO A 84 12.82 -19.39 20.10
N ARG A 85 13.58 -19.54 19.01
CA ARG A 85 13.93 -18.42 18.14
C ARG A 85 12.70 -18.13 17.29
N THR A 86 12.23 -16.90 17.28
CA THR A 86 11.20 -16.47 16.33
C THR A 86 11.87 -15.95 15.06
N ALA A 87 11.26 -16.22 13.92
CA ALA A 87 11.68 -15.70 12.62
C ALA A 87 10.62 -14.72 12.09
N PRO A 88 11.01 -13.67 11.35
CA PRO A 88 10.05 -12.84 10.62
C PRO A 88 9.46 -13.66 9.46
N ALA A 89 8.14 -13.65 9.34
CA ALA A 89 7.38 -14.19 8.22
C ALA A 89 6.69 -13.05 7.46
N PRO A 90 6.57 -13.13 6.12
CA PRO A 90 5.99 -12.07 5.32
C PRO A 90 4.46 -12.04 5.42
N ALA A 91 3.91 -10.83 5.42
CA ALA A 91 2.50 -10.54 5.21
C ALA A 91 2.40 -9.42 4.17
N ALA A 92 1.58 -9.61 3.15
CA ALA A 92 1.45 -8.61 2.09
C ALA A 92 0.05 -8.64 1.50
N VAL A 93 -0.43 -7.46 1.11
CA VAL A 93 -1.69 -7.29 0.39
C VAL A 93 -1.48 -6.41 -0.83
N GLU A 94 -2.28 -6.64 -1.85
CA GLU A 94 -2.49 -5.72 -2.96
C GLU A 94 -3.91 -5.16 -2.89
N CYS A 95 -4.02 -3.85 -3.13
CA CYS A 95 -5.29 -3.16 -3.33
C CYS A 95 -5.28 -2.48 -4.69
N VAL A 96 -6.42 -2.57 -5.38
CA VAL A 96 -6.67 -1.91 -6.67
C VAL A 96 -7.72 -0.83 -6.46
N PHE A 97 -7.53 0.32 -7.10
CA PHE A 97 -8.38 1.50 -6.96
C PHE A 97 -8.78 2.07 -8.32
N ASP A 98 -9.98 2.63 -8.34
CA ASP A 98 -10.51 3.49 -9.39
C ASP A 98 -10.70 4.89 -8.78
N GLY A 99 -9.76 5.80 -9.07
CA GLY A 99 -9.59 7.04 -8.30
C GLY A 99 -9.24 6.74 -6.84
N GLU A 100 -10.09 7.19 -5.92
CA GLU A 100 -9.97 6.94 -4.46
C GLU A 100 -10.85 5.77 -3.98
N ARG A 101 -11.57 5.11 -4.89
CA ARG A 101 -12.47 4.01 -4.55
C ARG A 101 -11.74 2.68 -4.72
N MET A 102 -11.59 1.93 -3.63
CA MET A 102 -11.03 0.57 -3.68
C MET A 102 -11.99 -0.37 -4.43
N THR A 103 -11.49 -1.02 -5.48
CA THR A 103 -12.24 -1.96 -6.32
C THR A 103 -11.78 -3.40 -6.14
N GLY A 104 -10.56 -3.60 -5.65
CA GLY A 104 -10.00 -4.93 -5.40
C GLY A 104 -9.13 -4.94 -4.16
N PHE A 105 -9.11 -6.09 -3.49
CA PHE A 105 -8.26 -6.37 -2.35
C PHE A 105 -7.87 -7.85 -2.40
N GLN A 106 -6.57 -8.15 -2.31
CA GLN A 106 -6.06 -9.51 -2.30
C GLN A 106 -4.88 -9.63 -1.33
N TRP A 107 -4.89 -10.68 -0.51
CA TRP A 107 -3.71 -11.10 0.23
C TRP A 107 -2.71 -11.77 -0.72
N LEU A 108 -1.46 -11.34 -0.66
CA LEU A 108 -0.31 -11.94 -1.36
C LEU A 108 0.50 -12.86 -0.44
N ALA A 109 0.50 -12.57 0.86
CA ALA A 109 1.15 -13.39 1.88
C ALA A 109 0.47 -13.19 3.24
N PRO A 110 0.49 -14.20 4.13
CA PRO A 110 1.04 -15.54 3.97
C PRO A 110 0.12 -16.45 3.12
N PRO A 111 0.61 -17.59 2.61
CA PRO A 111 -0.12 -18.44 1.65
C PRO A 111 -1.54 -18.83 2.09
N LYS A 112 -1.73 -19.06 3.39
CA LYS A 112 -3.04 -19.38 4.00
C LYS A 112 -4.10 -18.28 3.87
N MET A 113 -3.72 -17.05 3.48
CA MET A 113 -4.64 -15.94 3.27
C MET A 113 -4.85 -15.61 1.79
N VAL A 114 -4.05 -16.18 0.89
CA VAL A 114 -4.20 -15.96 -0.55
C VAL A 114 -5.43 -16.72 -1.04
N SER A 115 -6.53 -15.99 -1.29
CA SER A 115 -7.71 -16.58 -1.93
C SER A 115 -7.35 -17.04 -3.35
N THR A 116 -7.36 -18.34 -3.58
CA THR A 116 -7.23 -18.92 -4.92
C THR A 116 -8.60 -18.96 -5.56
N THR A 117 -9.01 -17.87 -6.20
CA THR A 117 -10.02 -17.97 -7.26
C THR A 117 -9.26 -18.30 -8.52
N ALA A 118 -9.15 -19.60 -8.85
CA ALA A 118 -8.76 -19.99 -10.20
C ALA A 118 -9.76 -19.33 -11.18
N PRO A 119 -9.30 -18.80 -12.34
CA PRO A 119 -10.22 -18.35 -13.38
C PRO A 119 -11.19 -19.50 -13.68
N LYS A 120 -12.49 -19.26 -13.52
CA LYS A 120 -13.46 -20.10 -14.23
C LYS A 120 -13.31 -19.72 -15.69
N ASP A 121 -12.82 -20.65 -16.50
CA ASP A 121 -12.94 -20.58 -17.96
C ASP A 121 -14.41 -20.28 -18.28
N GLN A 122 -14.67 -19.04 -18.70
CA GLN A 122 -15.93 -18.59 -19.27
C GLN A 122 -15.62 -17.96 -20.61
N ASP A 123 -15.25 -18.81 -21.56
CA ASP A 123 -15.49 -18.58 -22.96
C ASP A 123 -16.04 -19.90 -23.51
N ALA A 124 -17.36 -20.01 -23.44
CA ALA A 124 -18.10 -20.74 -24.44
C ALA A 124 -18.13 -19.86 -25.69
N GLU A 125 -17.60 -20.40 -26.78
CA GLU A 125 -18.15 -20.28 -28.13
C GLU A 125 -17.80 -21.56 -28.90
#